data_AF-A0A397AWJ6-F1
#
_entry.id   AF-A0A397AWJ6-F1
#
_cell.length_a   1.000
_cell.length_b   1.000
_cell.length_c   1.000
_cell.angle_alpha   90.00
_cell.angle_beta   90.00
_cell.angle_gamma   90.00
#
_symmetry.space_group_name_H-M   'P 1'
#
loop_
_entity.id
_entity.type
_entity.pdbx_description
1 polymer ?
#
loop_
_entity_poly.entity_id
_entity_poly.type
_entity_poly.pdbx_seq_one_letter_code
_entity_poly.pdbx_strand_id
1 'polypeptide(L)'
;MTATPKKVLLDDYRNVLIRQEETIIFSLTERAQFLRNAPIYRKRADATASLLSFKGKYNGFEGSFLEFMLSETERLHALNRRYTSPDEHAFFPSFLPDPILPPLDYQSVLIPNTININDQIMSVYLKKLLPHITHDSDDHTTFGSSANADIAVLQALSKRIHFGKFIAEAKFQVTFLLLLSSSLTLTMKAETERYTALILANDAEGIMDALTNLAVEDVRVGMTCAKISCIVASRKSSCGCASRHQLAYLLQRLHHPSVSFVGPVGSFAHSAAVAHFANQRNFYPVGTLTDVFASVVAHQTAFGLVAFEDSQVGISKDAQLLLIASGLVVTAETVLERPFVLATSSASVPPADVTAVYMPASAEAGFGLIVDRIWSGAKVVQVASVDEAARCAQRLRGAVAVTTADAAKAADLHVLDTPVDLSAISKPPPALSVRFLVVGRSAQPPTGQDKTCLCVNVKHEVGSLLSALQVFKTHGVNMTCLESLQRSAAAGEFGFYMELDGHRDDRHVSDALAALRSTTQHVRCLGSFPVHHQRRS
;
A
#
# COMPACT_ATOMS: atom_id res chain seq x y z
N MET A 1 38.99 9.56 -20.99
CA MET A 1 37.98 8.49 -21.16
C MET A 1 36.70 9.00 -20.51
N THR A 2 35.82 9.61 -21.30
CA THR A 2 34.53 10.12 -20.81
C THR A 2 33.67 8.92 -20.41
N ALA A 3 33.37 8.80 -19.11
CA ALA A 3 32.48 7.77 -18.61
C ALA A 3 31.16 7.83 -19.39
N THR A 4 30.79 6.73 -20.05
CA THR A 4 29.48 6.58 -20.67
C THR A 4 28.42 6.82 -19.60
N PRO A 5 27.52 7.81 -19.75
CA PRO A 5 26.50 8.10 -18.76
C PRO A 5 25.64 6.85 -18.54
N LYS A 6 25.56 6.40 -17.29
CA LYS A 6 24.84 5.18 -16.91
C LYS A 6 23.35 5.43 -17.10
N LYS A 7 22.70 4.68 -17.99
CA LYS A 7 21.30 4.94 -18.35
C LYS A 7 20.37 4.78 -17.13
N VAL A 8 19.55 5.79 -16.83
CA VAL A 8 18.58 5.74 -15.71
C VAL A 8 17.19 5.43 -16.25
N LEU A 9 16.51 4.42 -15.70
CA LEU A 9 15.17 4.03 -16.14
C LEU A 9 14.10 4.87 -15.43
N LEU A 10 13.00 5.17 -16.11
CA LEU A 10 11.86 5.89 -15.51
C LEU A 10 11.31 5.17 -14.26
N ASP A 11 11.35 3.84 -14.25
CA ASP A 11 10.93 3.03 -13.11
C ASP A 11 11.82 3.23 -11.88
N ASP A 12 13.12 3.52 -12.07
CA ASP A 12 14.06 3.79 -10.98
C ASP A 12 13.68 5.07 -10.21
N TYR A 13 13.14 6.07 -10.93
CA TYR A 13 12.72 7.34 -10.33
C TYR A 13 11.31 7.31 -9.76
N ARG A 14 10.45 6.38 -10.20
CA ARG A 14 9.06 6.29 -9.73
C ARG A 14 8.98 6.16 -8.21
N ASN A 15 9.80 5.29 -7.63
CA ASN A 15 9.87 5.07 -6.18
C ASN A 15 10.47 6.28 -5.43
N VAL A 16 11.36 7.05 -6.07
CA VAL A 16 11.89 8.29 -5.48
C VAL A 16 10.82 9.37 -5.42
N LEU A 17 10.07 9.57 -6.52
CA LEU A 17 9.00 10.55 -6.59
C LEU A 17 7.87 10.26 -5.59
N ILE A 18 7.50 8.97 -5.46
CA ILE A 18 6.51 8.52 -4.47
C ILE A 18 6.98 8.87 -3.06
N ARG A 19 8.20 8.46 -2.66
CA ARG A 19 8.75 8.76 -1.33
C ARG A 19 8.85 10.25 -1.04
N GLN A 20 9.20 11.07 -2.03
CA GLN A 20 9.26 12.52 -1.88
C GLN A 20 7.85 13.14 -1.70
N GLU A 21 6.84 12.64 -2.42
CA GLU A 21 5.45 13.04 -2.21
C GLU A 21 4.99 12.73 -0.77
N GLU A 22 5.30 11.53 -0.28
CA GLU A 22 5.01 11.09 1.09
C GLU A 22 5.67 11.98 2.13
N THR A 23 6.94 12.35 1.88
CA THR A 23 7.70 13.26 2.74
C THR A 23 7.00 14.62 2.83
N ILE A 24 6.55 15.17 1.70
CA ILE A 24 5.82 16.46 1.67
C ILE A 24 4.52 16.35 2.49
N ILE A 25 3.73 15.29 2.29
CA ILE A 25 2.46 15.10 3.00
C ILE A 25 2.71 15.00 4.51
N PHE A 26 3.71 14.22 4.92
CA PHE A 26 4.08 14.08 6.32
C PHE A 26 4.50 15.43 6.92
N SER A 27 5.40 16.17 6.25
CA SER A 27 5.85 17.48 6.71
C SER A 27 4.71 18.51 6.80
N LEU A 28 3.78 18.51 5.84
CA LEU A 28 2.60 19.39 5.89
C LEU A 28 1.69 19.04 7.07
N THR A 29 1.58 17.75 7.39
CA THR A 29 0.77 17.27 8.51
C THR A 29 1.37 17.67 9.84
N GLU A 30 2.69 17.51 10.00
CA GLU A 30 3.41 18.00 11.18
C GLU A 30 3.26 19.52 11.32
N ARG A 31 3.36 20.26 10.21
CA ARG A 31 3.18 21.72 10.26
C ARG A 31 1.76 22.13 10.66
N ALA A 32 0.73 21.39 10.24
CA ALA A 32 -0.68 21.71 10.50
C ALA A 32 -1.07 21.64 12.00
N GLN A 33 -0.23 21.03 12.84
CA GLN A 33 -0.42 20.93 14.29
C GLN A 33 -0.18 22.26 15.02
N PHE A 34 0.56 23.19 14.42
CA PHE A 34 0.83 24.51 15.00
C PHE A 34 -0.07 25.59 14.40
N LEU A 35 -0.27 26.67 15.15
CA LEU A 35 -0.96 27.86 14.65
C LEU A 35 -0.17 28.52 13.50
N ARG A 36 -0.82 29.45 12.77
CA ARG A 36 -0.19 30.10 11.62
C ARG A 36 1.09 30.83 12.03
N ASN A 37 1.09 31.47 13.20
CA ASN A 37 2.27 32.17 13.73
C ASN A 37 2.78 33.22 12.74
N ALA A 38 1.88 34.07 12.24
CA ALA A 38 2.15 35.08 11.22
C ALA A 38 3.39 35.96 11.47
N PRO A 39 3.75 36.33 12.72
CA PRO A 39 4.94 37.12 12.98
C PRO A 39 6.25 36.52 12.45
N ILE A 40 6.39 35.19 12.38
CA ILE A 40 7.68 34.56 12.03
C ILE A 40 8.06 34.72 10.56
N TYR A 41 7.13 35.16 9.71
CA TYR A 41 7.34 35.41 8.28
C TYR A 41 7.48 36.91 7.95
N ARG A 42 7.37 37.79 8.94
CA ARG A 42 7.58 39.24 8.75
C ARG A 42 9.05 39.56 8.85
N LYS A 43 9.51 40.51 8.05
CA LYS A 43 10.89 41.02 8.13
C LYS A 43 11.16 41.61 9.50
N ARG A 44 12.43 41.69 9.88
CA ARG A 44 12.83 42.19 11.20
C ARG A 44 12.33 43.60 11.49
N ALA A 45 12.27 44.47 10.47
CA ALA A 45 11.73 45.83 10.58
C ALA A 45 10.26 45.86 11.07
N ASP A 46 9.49 44.80 10.80
CA ASP A 46 8.07 44.65 11.16
C ASP A 46 7.86 43.58 12.25
N ALA A 47 8.92 43.21 12.97
CA ALA A 47 8.89 42.15 13.97
C ALA A 47 8.11 42.56 15.23
N THR A 48 7.40 41.62 15.82
CA THR A 48 6.70 41.81 17.09
C THR A 48 7.68 41.88 18.27
N ALA A 49 7.24 42.46 19.40
CA ALA A 49 8.05 42.53 20.62
C ALA A 49 8.60 41.16 21.06
N SER A 50 7.81 40.08 20.90
CA SER A 50 8.24 38.71 21.19
C SER A 50 9.46 38.29 20.35
N LEU A 51 9.48 38.60 19.05
CA LEU A 51 10.62 38.29 18.18
C LEU A 51 11.81 39.22 18.41
N LEU A 52 11.58 40.49 18.74
CA LEU A 52 12.65 41.43 19.09
C LEU A 52 13.36 41.05 20.39
N SER A 53 12.70 40.30 21.27
CA SER A 53 13.30 39.77 22.50
C SER A 53 14.29 38.62 22.26
N PHE A 54 14.29 38.02 21.06
CA PHE A 54 15.21 36.93 20.73
C PHE A 54 16.66 37.42 20.73
N LYS A 55 17.59 36.51 21.01
CA LYS A 55 19.02 36.82 21.20
C LYS A 55 19.88 36.15 20.12
N GLY A 56 21.14 36.55 20.04
CA GLY A 56 22.13 35.92 19.17
C GLY A 56 22.16 36.48 17.75
N LYS A 57 22.61 35.66 16.78
CA LYS A 57 22.87 36.09 15.39
C LYS A 57 21.63 36.63 14.67
N TYR A 58 20.44 36.21 15.08
CA TYR A 58 19.19 36.76 14.54
C TYR A 58 19.13 38.29 14.69
N ASN A 59 19.80 38.87 15.70
CA ASN A 59 19.76 40.30 15.97
C ASN A 59 20.26 41.20 14.85
N GLY A 60 21.19 40.71 14.03
CA GLY A 60 21.71 41.42 12.87
C GLY A 60 21.13 40.97 11.54
N PHE A 61 20.06 40.16 11.53
CA PHE A 61 19.47 39.62 10.31
C PHE A 61 18.23 40.41 9.90
N GLU A 62 18.24 41.03 8.72
CA GLU A 62 17.16 41.91 8.24
C GLU A 62 15.89 41.16 7.80
N GLY A 63 16.03 39.88 7.43
CA GLY A 63 14.90 39.06 7.00
C GLY A 63 14.00 38.61 8.16
N SER A 64 13.04 37.75 7.83
CA SER A 64 12.13 37.14 8.78
C SER A 64 12.80 36.06 9.62
N PHE A 65 12.14 35.67 10.71
CA PHE A 65 12.63 34.58 11.55
C PHE A 65 12.71 33.24 10.80
N LEU A 66 11.75 32.95 9.91
CA LEU A 66 11.81 31.78 9.03
C LEU A 66 13.03 31.82 8.12
N GLU A 67 13.27 32.94 7.44
CA GLU A 67 14.41 33.09 6.51
C GLU A 67 15.75 32.96 7.26
N PHE A 68 15.84 33.52 8.46
CA PHE A 68 17.01 33.35 9.33
C PHE A 68 17.25 31.87 9.65
N MET A 69 16.24 31.20 10.20
CA MET A 69 16.34 29.79 10.60
C MET A 69 16.64 28.88 9.41
N LEU A 70 16.01 29.12 8.26
CA LEU A 70 16.26 28.39 7.04
C LEU A 70 17.71 28.60 6.60
N SER A 71 18.17 29.85 6.46
CA SER A 71 19.54 30.13 6.01
C SER A 71 20.62 29.52 6.92
N GLU A 72 20.47 29.55 8.25
CA GLU A 72 21.40 28.90 9.16
C GLU A 72 21.37 27.37 9.04
N THR A 73 20.18 26.79 8.81
CA THR A 73 20.03 25.36 8.53
C THR A 73 20.72 24.98 7.23
N GLU A 74 20.57 25.78 6.18
CA GLU A 74 21.24 25.53 4.90
C GLU A 74 22.76 25.68 5.01
N ARG A 75 23.25 26.64 5.81
CA ARG A 75 24.69 26.75 6.12
C ARG A 75 25.23 25.47 6.75
N LEU A 76 24.53 24.90 7.72
CA LEU A 76 24.94 23.65 8.35
C LEU A 76 24.92 22.47 7.37
N HIS A 77 23.89 22.39 6.53
CA HIS A 77 23.80 21.37 5.47
C HIS A 77 24.81 21.57 4.33
N ALA A 78 25.29 22.78 4.07
CA ALA A 78 26.34 23.00 3.07
C ALA A 78 27.66 22.36 3.52
N LEU A 79 27.99 22.45 4.81
CA LEU A 79 29.21 21.85 5.38
C LEU A 79 29.27 20.34 5.10
N ASN A 80 28.12 19.65 5.14
CA ASN A 80 28.04 18.21 4.87
C ASN A 80 27.77 17.84 3.39
N ARG A 81 28.00 18.77 2.45
CA ARG A 81 27.87 18.63 0.99
C ARG A 81 26.45 18.52 0.44
N ARG A 82 25.39 18.74 1.24
CA ARG A 82 24.01 18.59 0.76
C ARG A 82 23.75 19.30 -0.56
N TYR A 83 24.12 20.57 -0.66
CA TYR A 83 23.86 21.42 -1.85
C TYR A 83 24.90 21.28 -2.96
N THR A 84 25.85 20.36 -2.84
CA THR A 84 26.66 19.92 -3.98
C THR A 84 25.95 18.81 -4.77
N SER A 85 24.94 18.16 -4.18
CA SER A 85 24.13 17.14 -4.83
C SER A 85 23.25 17.75 -5.91
N PRO A 86 23.16 17.15 -7.10
CA PRO A 86 22.42 17.74 -8.22
C PRO A 86 20.90 17.80 -7.99
N ASP A 87 20.36 17.06 -7.01
CA ASP A 87 18.93 17.05 -6.66
C ASP A 87 18.54 18.00 -5.51
N GLU A 88 19.50 18.70 -4.91
CA GLU A 88 19.28 19.61 -3.78
C GLU A 88 19.52 21.07 -4.20
N HIS A 89 18.61 21.98 -3.81
CA HIS A 89 18.69 23.39 -4.19
C HIS A 89 18.45 24.24 -2.95
N ALA A 90 19.40 25.11 -2.60
CA ALA A 90 19.29 26.00 -1.45
C ALA A 90 18.34 27.17 -1.72
N PHE A 91 17.62 27.63 -0.71
CA PHE A 91 16.85 28.87 -0.76
C PHE A 91 17.78 30.10 -0.71
N PHE A 92 18.92 29.99 -0.01
CA PHE A 92 19.90 31.06 0.13
C PHE A 92 21.29 30.64 -0.37
N PRO A 93 21.47 30.41 -1.68
CA PRO A 93 22.73 29.92 -2.24
C PRO A 93 23.91 30.87 -1.97
N SER A 94 23.68 32.17 -1.87
CA SER A 94 24.71 33.18 -1.56
C SER A 94 25.24 33.11 -0.13
N PHE A 95 24.59 32.36 0.76
CA PHE A 95 24.96 32.26 2.16
C PHE A 95 25.69 30.96 2.51
N LEU A 96 25.86 30.05 1.54
CA LEU A 96 26.43 28.73 1.77
C LEU A 96 27.96 28.83 1.93
N PRO A 97 28.54 28.26 2.99
CA PRO A 97 29.98 28.07 3.10
C PRO A 97 30.47 26.92 2.20
N ASP A 98 31.78 26.86 2.01
CA ASP A 98 32.43 25.70 1.38
C ASP A 98 32.23 24.42 2.22
N PRO A 99 32.02 23.25 1.59
CA PRO A 99 31.89 22.00 2.31
C PRO A 99 33.19 21.60 3.03
N ILE A 100 33.07 20.99 4.21
CA ILE A 100 34.22 20.44 4.95
C ILE A 100 34.59 19.03 4.48
N LEU A 101 33.69 18.35 3.76
CA LEU A 101 33.91 17.01 3.24
C LEU A 101 34.46 17.10 1.80
N PRO A 102 35.30 16.13 1.37
CA PRO A 102 35.87 16.10 0.01
C PRO A 102 34.79 16.12 -1.09
N PRO A 103 35.04 16.60 -2.31
CA PRO A 103 34.03 16.57 -3.37
C PRO A 103 33.60 15.13 -3.73
N LEU A 104 32.35 14.97 -4.15
CA LEU A 104 31.84 13.72 -4.74
C LEU A 104 31.65 13.90 -6.24
N ASP A 105 31.92 12.83 -6.97
CA ASP A 105 31.57 12.75 -8.39
C ASP A 105 30.13 12.25 -8.51
N TYR A 106 29.22 13.16 -8.86
CA TYR A 106 27.83 12.83 -9.15
C TYR A 106 27.68 12.50 -10.62
N GLN A 107 26.77 11.59 -10.92
CA GLN A 107 26.45 11.27 -12.30
C GLN A 107 26.00 12.54 -13.05
N SER A 108 26.61 12.79 -14.20
CA SER A 108 26.28 13.93 -15.04
C SER A 108 24.93 13.75 -15.71
N VAL A 109 24.10 14.79 -15.59
CA VAL A 109 22.93 15.03 -16.43
C VAL A 109 23.37 15.43 -17.85
N LEU A 110 22.53 15.21 -18.86
CA LEU A 110 22.85 15.55 -20.25
C LEU A 110 23.27 17.01 -20.40
N ILE A 111 22.56 17.90 -19.71
CA ILE A 111 22.82 19.34 -19.70
C ILE A 111 22.79 19.82 -18.25
N PRO A 112 23.87 20.47 -17.75
CA PRO A 112 23.86 21.10 -16.44
C PRO A 112 22.70 22.10 -16.30
N ASN A 113 21.98 22.01 -15.19
CA ASN A 113 20.83 22.87 -14.91
C ASN A 113 21.12 23.78 -13.72
N THR A 114 21.00 25.09 -13.94
CA THR A 114 21.20 26.14 -12.93
C THR A 114 19.88 26.77 -12.44
N ILE A 115 18.73 26.28 -12.90
CA ILE A 115 17.42 26.78 -12.52
C ILE A 115 17.14 26.47 -11.05
N ASN A 116 16.85 27.51 -10.28
CA ASN A 116 16.39 27.42 -8.91
C ASN A 116 15.14 28.31 -8.75
N ILE A 117 14.00 27.69 -8.48
CA ILE A 117 12.70 28.37 -8.33
C ILE A 117 12.23 28.44 -6.87
N ASN A 118 13.16 28.31 -5.92
CA ASN A 118 12.87 28.33 -4.49
C ASN A 118 12.12 29.58 -4.02
N ASP A 119 12.38 30.75 -4.59
CA ASP A 119 11.63 31.98 -4.27
C ASP A 119 10.14 31.85 -4.59
N GLN A 120 9.83 31.23 -5.73
CA GLN A 120 8.44 30.96 -6.14
C GLN A 120 7.80 29.93 -5.23
N ILE A 121 8.53 28.85 -4.88
CA ILE A 121 8.07 27.81 -3.96
C ILE A 121 7.75 28.41 -2.59
N MET A 122 8.64 29.23 -2.04
CA MET A 122 8.43 29.90 -0.75
C MET A 122 7.23 30.84 -0.79
N SER A 123 7.09 31.64 -1.85
CA SER A 123 5.94 32.53 -2.03
C SER A 123 4.63 31.76 -2.12
N VAL A 124 4.55 30.68 -2.91
CA VAL A 124 3.35 29.83 -3.00
C VAL A 124 3.05 29.15 -1.68
N TYR A 125 4.07 28.64 -1.00
CA TYR A 125 3.92 28.02 0.31
C TYR A 125 3.30 28.98 1.33
N LEU A 126 3.92 30.14 1.53
CA LEU A 126 3.50 31.09 2.56
C LEU A 126 2.15 31.76 2.24
N LYS A 127 1.90 32.09 0.97
CA LYS A 127 0.69 32.85 0.58
C LYS A 127 -0.50 31.95 0.28
N LYS A 128 -0.27 30.73 -0.23
CA LYS A 128 -1.34 29.83 -0.66
C LYS A 128 -1.47 28.63 0.24
N LEU A 129 -0.40 27.88 0.51
CA LEU A 129 -0.54 26.59 1.20
C LEU A 129 -0.72 26.74 2.71
N LEU A 130 0.16 27.49 3.35
CA LEU A 130 0.21 27.66 4.80
C LEU A 130 -1.12 28.18 5.40
N PRO A 131 -1.81 29.19 4.82
CA PRO A 131 -3.09 29.66 5.35
C PRO A 131 -4.21 28.62 5.30
N HIS A 132 -4.16 27.68 4.36
CA HIS A 132 -5.19 26.63 4.23
C HIS A 132 -4.99 25.49 5.23
N ILE A 133 -3.75 25.23 5.66
CA ILE A 133 -3.42 24.11 6.55
C ILE A 133 -3.27 24.52 8.03
N THR A 134 -3.13 25.82 8.33
CA THR A 134 -2.97 26.35 9.70
C THR A 134 -4.21 27.13 10.16
N HIS A 135 -4.38 27.32 11.48
CA HIS A 135 -5.41 28.22 11.99
C HIS A 135 -4.84 29.64 12.06
N ASP A 136 -5.61 30.64 11.63
CA ASP A 136 -5.18 32.04 11.67
C ASP A 136 -5.20 32.59 13.11
N SER A 137 -4.12 32.30 13.83
CA SER A 137 -3.82 32.77 15.17
C SER A 137 -2.32 32.60 15.43
N ASP A 138 -1.86 33.13 16.57
CA ASP A 138 -0.45 33.14 16.96
C ASP A 138 -0.26 32.59 18.38
N ASP A 139 0.78 31.80 18.56
CA ASP A 139 1.30 31.32 19.83
C ASP A 139 2.83 31.47 19.83
N HIS A 140 3.30 32.46 20.58
CA HIS A 140 4.72 32.82 20.67
C HIS A 140 5.60 31.72 21.26
N THR A 141 5.02 30.76 21.99
CA THR A 141 5.79 29.64 22.56
C THR A 141 6.16 28.59 21.51
N THR A 142 5.48 28.57 20.36
CA THR A 142 5.68 27.58 19.29
C THR A 142 6.30 28.14 18.02
N PHE A 143 6.81 29.37 18.03
CA PHE A 143 7.48 30.01 16.88
C PHE A 143 8.64 29.18 16.32
N GLY A 144 9.51 28.66 17.20
CA GLY A 144 10.62 27.80 16.79
C GLY A 144 10.17 26.49 16.16
N SER A 145 9.20 25.81 16.78
CA SER A 145 8.64 24.56 16.26
C SER A 145 7.94 24.75 14.91
N SER A 146 7.24 25.87 14.74
CA SER A 146 6.60 26.23 13.47
C SER A 146 7.65 26.44 12.38
N ALA A 147 8.67 27.27 12.64
CA ALA A 147 9.74 27.53 11.69
C ALA A 147 10.49 26.25 11.27
N ASN A 148 10.76 25.34 12.21
CA ASN A 148 11.38 24.04 11.89
C ASN A 148 10.49 23.18 10.98
N ALA A 149 9.19 23.14 11.25
CA ALA A 149 8.23 22.42 10.41
C ALA A 149 8.08 23.08 9.02
N ASP A 150 8.08 24.41 8.95
CA ASP A 150 8.07 25.16 7.69
C ASP A 150 9.31 24.84 6.84
N ILE A 151 10.50 24.80 7.45
CA ILE A 151 11.77 24.44 6.79
C ILE A 151 11.70 23.03 6.21
N ALA A 152 11.16 22.06 6.97
CA ALA A 152 11.01 20.69 6.50
C ALA A 152 10.10 20.61 5.25
N VAL A 153 8.98 21.34 5.26
CA VAL A 153 8.07 21.43 4.11
C VAL A 153 8.76 22.07 2.91
N LEU A 154 9.40 23.22 3.10
CA LEU A 154 10.06 23.97 2.03
C LEU A 154 11.17 23.17 1.36
N GLN A 155 12.02 22.50 2.15
CA GLN A 155 13.08 21.64 1.62
C GLN A 155 12.52 20.42 0.88
N ALA A 156 11.46 19.79 1.38
CA ALA A 156 10.82 18.66 0.71
C ALA A 156 10.17 19.07 -0.62
N LEU A 157 9.46 20.21 -0.64
CA LEU A 157 8.89 20.79 -1.85
C LEU A 157 9.98 21.15 -2.87
N SER A 158 11.03 21.84 -2.43
CA SER A 158 12.17 22.21 -3.27
C SER A 158 12.77 20.98 -3.94
N LYS A 159 13.12 19.96 -3.16
CA LYS A 159 13.69 18.72 -3.68
C LYS A 159 12.78 18.09 -4.73
N ARG A 160 11.49 17.91 -4.43
CA ARG A 160 10.54 17.24 -5.33
C ARG A 160 10.27 17.99 -6.63
N ILE A 161 10.17 19.31 -6.56
CA ILE A 161 9.88 20.16 -7.72
C ILE A 161 11.11 20.18 -8.63
N HIS A 162 12.29 20.44 -8.08
CA HIS A 162 13.52 20.47 -8.87
C HIS A 162 13.94 19.09 -9.39
N PHE A 163 13.52 17.99 -8.73
CA PHE A 163 13.72 16.63 -9.23
C PHE A 163 13.08 16.39 -10.61
N GLY A 164 12.10 17.22 -11.00
CA GLY A 164 11.46 17.17 -12.31
C GLY A 164 12.44 17.22 -13.49
N LYS A 165 13.62 17.84 -13.32
CA LYS A 165 14.65 17.87 -14.36
C LYS A 165 15.18 16.48 -14.74
N PHE A 166 15.36 15.59 -13.75
CA PHE A 166 15.78 14.21 -14.01
C PHE A 166 14.69 13.40 -14.72
N ILE A 167 13.42 13.72 -14.44
CA ILE A 167 12.27 13.12 -15.13
C ILE A 167 12.20 13.58 -16.58
N ALA A 168 12.40 14.88 -16.82
CA ALA A 168 12.45 15.42 -18.18
C ALA A 168 13.59 14.77 -18.99
N GLU A 169 14.78 14.65 -18.39
CA GLU A 169 15.90 13.95 -19.00
C GLU A 169 15.62 12.47 -19.25
N ALA A 170 15.08 11.75 -18.26
CA ALA A 170 14.72 10.34 -18.41
C ALA A 170 13.71 10.16 -19.54
N LYS A 171 12.65 10.98 -19.60
CA LYS A 171 11.66 10.96 -20.69
C LYS A 171 12.29 11.24 -22.06
N PHE A 172 13.24 12.17 -22.13
CA PHE A 172 14.01 12.43 -23.35
C PHE A 172 14.89 11.22 -23.76
N GLN A 173 15.48 10.52 -22.79
CA GLN A 173 16.39 9.38 -22.96
C GLN A 173 15.71 8.00 -23.10
N VAL A 174 14.39 7.89 -22.88
CA VAL A 174 13.66 6.60 -22.85
C VAL A 174 13.69 5.84 -24.19
N THR A 175 14.28 6.41 -25.24
CA THR A 175 14.66 5.71 -26.49
C THR A 175 15.99 4.93 -26.41
N PHE A 176 16.09 3.89 -25.55
CA PHE A 176 17.12 2.85 -25.73
C PHE A 176 16.70 1.56 -24.99
N LEU A 177 16.44 0.50 -25.78
CA LEU A 177 16.17 -0.91 -25.44
C LEU A 177 14.73 -1.37 -25.17
N LEU A 178 14.03 -1.69 -26.26
CA LEU A 178 13.64 -3.08 -26.53
C LEU A 178 14.41 -3.56 -27.78
N LEU A 179 15.68 -3.95 -27.64
CA LEU A 179 16.39 -4.73 -28.67
C LEU A 179 16.35 -6.24 -28.39
N LEU A 180 15.29 -6.74 -27.73
CA LEU A 180 15.08 -8.19 -27.54
C LEU A 180 13.62 -8.64 -27.73
N SER A 181 12.76 -7.87 -28.39
CA SER A 181 11.49 -8.41 -28.91
C SER A 181 11.05 -7.69 -30.19
N SER A 182 10.83 -8.47 -31.24
CA SER A 182 10.79 -8.06 -32.65
C SER A 182 9.45 -7.49 -33.13
N SER A 183 8.77 -6.64 -32.34
CA SER A 183 7.46 -6.10 -32.75
C SER A 183 7.13 -4.65 -32.34
N LEU A 184 8.12 -3.80 -32.01
CA LEU A 184 7.85 -2.42 -31.56
C LEU A 184 8.82 -1.34 -32.13
N THR A 185 9.23 -1.47 -33.39
CA THR A 185 10.34 -0.66 -33.96
C THR A 185 9.93 0.72 -34.51
N LEU A 186 8.64 0.98 -34.79
CA LEU A 186 8.19 2.20 -35.49
C LEU A 186 7.77 3.35 -34.56
N THR A 187 7.33 3.07 -33.34
CA THR A 187 6.73 4.06 -32.43
C THR A 187 7.75 4.84 -31.59
N MET A 188 8.97 4.34 -31.41
CA MET A 188 9.92 4.85 -30.39
C MET A 188 10.94 5.87 -30.90
N LYS A 189 11.28 5.88 -32.20
CA LYS A 189 12.10 6.95 -32.80
C LYS A 189 11.37 8.31 -32.78
N ALA A 190 10.04 8.25 -32.76
CA ALA A 190 9.16 9.40 -32.84
C ALA A 190 9.16 10.29 -31.58
N GLU A 191 9.44 9.79 -30.36
CA GLU A 191 9.37 10.62 -29.15
C GLU A 191 10.60 11.52 -28.95
N THR A 192 11.82 11.01 -29.13
CA THR A 192 13.02 11.87 -29.09
C THR A 192 12.99 12.88 -30.24
N GLU A 193 12.54 12.48 -31.44
CA GLU A 193 12.34 13.40 -32.56
C GLU A 193 11.25 14.44 -32.24
N ARG A 194 10.15 14.05 -31.57
CA ARG A 194 9.11 14.98 -31.08
C ARG A 194 9.66 16.00 -30.10
N TYR A 195 10.35 15.57 -29.04
CA TYR A 195 10.95 16.52 -28.08
C TYR A 195 12.00 17.40 -28.74
N THR A 196 12.83 16.86 -29.63
CA THR A 196 13.83 17.64 -30.37
C THR A 196 13.18 18.70 -31.24
N ALA A 197 12.10 18.36 -31.97
CA ALA A 197 11.36 19.31 -32.78
C ALA A 197 10.73 20.44 -31.93
N LEU A 198 10.11 20.09 -30.81
CA LEU A 198 9.53 21.08 -29.88
C LEU A 198 10.60 22.00 -29.26
N ILE A 199 11.75 21.45 -28.88
CA ILE A 199 12.90 22.22 -28.35
C ILE A 199 13.43 23.18 -29.42
N LEU A 200 13.66 22.71 -30.65
CA LEU A 200 14.14 23.55 -31.75
C LEU A 200 13.13 24.64 -32.15
N ALA A 201 11.83 24.37 -31.99
CA ALA A 201 10.76 25.34 -32.19
C ALA A 201 10.58 26.31 -31.00
N ASN A 202 11.29 26.11 -29.88
CA ASN A 202 11.11 26.82 -28.62
C ASN A 202 9.65 26.80 -28.11
N ASP A 203 8.96 25.67 -28.36
CA ASP A 203 7.55 25.47 -28.00
C ASP A 203 7.43 24.94 -26.57
N ALA A 204 7.39 25.85 -25.60
CA ALA A 204 7.28 25.49 -24.19
C ALA A 204 5.94 24.82 -23.84
N GLU A 205 4.85 25.19 -24.50
CA GLU A 205 3.50 24.65 -24.25
C GLU A 205 3.42 23.20 -24.76
N GLY A 206 3.90 22.95 -25.98
CA GLY A 206 3.97 21.60 -26.53
C GLY A 206 4.89 20.67 -25.74
N ILE A 207 5.97 21.18 -25.14
CA ILE A 207 6.82 20.41 -24.20
C ILE A 207 6.05 20.07 -22.92
N MET A 208 5.33 21.04 -22.34
CA MET A 208 4.53 20.79 -21.15
C MET A 208 3.44 19.74 -21.41
N ASP A 209 2.74 19.81 -22.54
CA ASP A 209 1.74 18.81 -22.93
C ASP A 209 2.35 17.42 -23.16
N ALA A 210 3.55 17.35 -23.72
CA ALA A 210 4.26 16.08 -23.89
C ALA A 210 4.74 15.47 -22.55
N LEU A 211 5.15 16.32 -21.61
CA LEU A 211 5.55 15.91 -20.26
C LEU A 211 4.36 15.54 -19.37
N THR A 212 3.19 16.11 -19.64
CA THR A 212 2.00 15.95 -18.82
C THR A 212 1.10 14.84 -19.35
N ASN A 213 0.88 13.80 -18.54
CA ASN A 213 -0.21 12.86 -18.80
C ASN A 213 -1.40 13.28 -17.94
N LEU A 214 -2.33 14.04 -18.55
CA LEU A 214 -3.49 14.64 -17.86
C LEU A 214 -4.30 13.61 -17.06
N ALA A 215 -4.50 12.39 -17.60
CA ALA A 215 -5.21 11.33 -16.89
C ALA A 215 -4.46 10.84 -15.63
N VAL A 216 -3.12 10.88 -15.63
CA VAL A 216 -2.29 10.57 -14.45
C VAL A 216 -2.25 11.73 -13.47
N GLU A 217 -2.24 12.98 -13.97
CA GLU A 217 -2.30 14.18 -13.13
C GLU A 217 -3.63 14.31 -12.42
N ASP A 218 -4.76 14.13 -13.09
CA ASP A 218 -6.10 14.22 -12.46
C ASP A 218 -6.25 13.20 -11.33
N VAL A 219 -5.77 11.97 -11.53
CA VAL A 219 -5.76 10.93 -10.50
C VAL A 219 -4.85 11.34 -9.34
N ARG A 220 -3.66 11.88 -9.63
CA ARG A 220 -2.70 12.31 -8.59
C ARG A 220 -3.21 13.50 -7.80
N VAL A 221 -3.71 14.54 -8.48
CA VAL A 221 -4.31 15.73 -7.87
C VAL A 221 -5.50 15.32 -7.02
N GLY A 222 -6.41 14.50 -7.55
CA GLY A 222 -7.57 13.98 -6.81
C GLY A 222 -7.15 13.24 -5.53
N MET A 223 -6.13 12.38 -5.62
CA MET A 223 -5.56 11.73 -4.43
C MET A 223 -4.95 12.74 -3.46
N THR A 224 -4.01 13.60 -3.90
CA THR A 224 -3.35 14.58 -3.03
C THR A 224 -4.37 15.51 -2.35
N CYS A 225 -5.41 15.93 -3.07
CA CYS A 225 -6.52 16.70 -2.52
C CYS A 225 -7.31 15.90 -1.48
N ALA A 226 -7.55 14.60 -1.70
CA ALA A 226 -8.15 13.74 -0.69
C ALA A 226 -7.24 13.60 0.55
N LYS A 227 -5.92 13.47 0.37
CA LYS A 227 -4.93 13.45 1.46
C LYS A 227 -5.00 14.70 2.33
N ILE A 228 -4.97 15.86 1.68
CA ILE A 228 -5.02 17.16 2.33
C ILE A 228 -6.39 17.37 3.00
N SER A 229 -7.48 16.95 2.36
CA SER A 229 -8.84 17.05 2.91
C SER A 229 -9.01 16.21 4.18
N CYS A 230 -8.40 15.01 4.24
CA CYS A 230 -8.38 14.19 5.44
C CYS A 230 -7.59 14.83 6.60
N ILE A 231 -6.46 15.48 6.30
CA ILE A 231 -5.69 16.26 7.27
C ILE A 231 -6.58 17.36 7.87
N VAL A 232 -7.30 18.11 7.01
CA VAL A 232 -8.24 19.16 7.44
C VAL A 232 -9.43 18.57 8.22
N ALA A 233 -9.95 17.41 7.85
CA ALA A 233 -11.09 16.77 8.51
C ALA A 233 -10.78 16.24 9.91
N SER A 234 -9.57 15.70 10.14
CA SER A 234 -9.12 15.24 11.47
C SER A 234 -9.04 16.37 12.52
N ARG A 235 -9.13 17.65 12.12
CA ARG A 235 -9.24 18.80 13.03
C ARG A 235 -10.58 18.92 13.74
N LYS A 236 -11.67 18.38 13.18
CA LYS A 236 -13.00 18.54 13.79
C LYS A 236 -13.24 17.62 15.00
N SER A 237 -12.37 16.63 15.23
CA SER A 237 -12.43 15.73 16.39
C SER A 237 -11.47 16.21 17.49
N SER A 238 -12.04 16.65 18.61
CA SER A 238 -11.38 17.31 19.76
C SER A 238 -10.52 16.42 20.66
N CYS A 239 -10.07 15.23 20.23
CA CYS A 239 -9.31 14.30 21.08
C CYS A 239 -7.86 14.08 20.58
N GLY A 240 -6.89 14.67 21.28
CA GLY A 240 -5.45 14.62 20.97
C GLY A 240 -4.77 13.25 21.08
N CYS A 241 -5.46 12.20 21.52
CA CYS A 241 -4.92 10.83 21.59
C CYS A 241 -5.36 9.92 20.43
N ALA A 242 -6.45 10.25 19.74
CA ALA A 242 -6.98 9.48 18.61
C ALA A 242 -6.28 9.80 17.26
N SER A 243 -5.67 10.99 17.15
CA SER A 243 -5.14 11.51 15.89
C SER A 243 -3.97 10.71 15.32
N ARG A 244 -3.06 10.16 16.15
CA ARG A 244 -1.90 9.38 15.65
C ARG A 244 -2.30 8.10 14.93
N HIS A 245 -3.23 7.33 15.50
CA HIS A 245 -3.68 6.07 14.91
C HIS A 245 -4.58 6.32 13.71
N GLN A 246 -5.43 7.34 13.76
CA GLN A 246 -6.37 7.69 12.70
C GLN A 246 -5.65 8.34 11.49
N LEU A 247 -4.58 9.09 11.73
CA LEU A 247 -3.73 9.67 10.70
C LEU A 247 -2.77 8.65 10.08
N ALA A 248 -2.16 7.76 10.88
CA ALA A 248 -1.39 6.64 10.35
C ALA A 248 -2.26 5.71 9.49
N TYR A 249 -3.49 5.46 9.95
CA TYR A 249 -4.53 4.74 9.20
C TYR A 249 -4.92 5.46 7.90
N LEU A 250 -5.16 6.77 7.94
CA LEU A 250 -5.53 7.56 6.76
C LEU A 250 -4.37 7.67 5.77
N LEU A 251 -3.15 7.93 6.22
CA LEU A 251 -1.96 7.91 5.39
C LEU A 251 -1.78 6.54 4.74
N GLN A 252 -1.93 5.44 5.48
CA GLN A 252 -1.89 4.07 4.93
C GLN A 252 -2.97 3.78 3.86
N ARG A 253 -4.12 4.46 3.88
CA ARG A 253 -5.13 4.39 2.80
C ARG A 253 -4.81 5.27 1.59
N LEU A 254 -3.92 6.24 1.76
CA LEU A 254 -3.59 7.29 0.78
C LEU A 254 -2.27 7.01 0.03
N HIS A 255 -1.37 6.20 0.59
CA HIS A 255 -0.48 5.39 -0.23
C HIS A 255 -1.39 4.40 -0.94
N HIS A 256 -1.51 4.47 -2.27
CA HIS A 256 -2.32 3.51 -3.05
C HIS A 256 -2.23 2.12 -2.40
N PRO A 257 -3.28 1.55 -1.80
CA PRO A 257 -3.12 0.35 -1.01
C PRO A 257 -2.66 -0.77 -1.92
N SER A 258 -1.36 -0.96 -1.91
CA SER A 258 -0.70 -2.08 -2.54
C SER A 258 -1.05 -3.28 -1.69
N VAL A 259 -1.66 -4.27 -2.33
CA VAL A 259 -2.12 -5.49 -1.67
C VAL A 259 -1.25 -6.63 -2.16
N SER A 260 -0.49 -7.25 -1.25
CA SER A 260 0.21 -8.48 -1.57
C SER A 260 -0.71 -9.69 -1.45
N PHE A 261 -0.53 -10.68 -2.32
CA PHE A 261 -1.27 -11.95 -2.28
C PHE A 261 -0.44 -13.05 -2.95
N VAL A 262 -0.72 -14.30 -2.59
CA VAL A 262 -0.01 -15.46 -3.14
C VAL A 262 -0.52 -15.79 -4.54
N GLY A 263 0.41 -16.02 -5.47
CA GLY A 263 0.13 -16.48 -6.82
C GLY A 263 0.03 -15.37 -7.86
N PRO A 264 -0.19 -15.73 -9.13
CA PRO A 264 -0.21 -14.77 -10.24
C PRO A 264 -1.51 -13.94 -10.29
N VAL A 265 -1.53 -12.96 -11.19
CA VAL A 265 -2.77 -12.31 -11.62
C VAL A 265 -3.74 -13.37 -12.17
N GLY A 266 -5.00 -13.28 -11.76
CA GLY A 266 -6.05 -14.26 -12.08
C GLY A 266 -6.14 -15.44 -11.10
N SER A 267 -5.22 -15.54 -10.12
CA SER A 267 -5.36 -16.51 -9.04
C SER A 267 -6.59 -16.24 -8.18
N PHE A 268 -6.98 -17.22 -7.36
CA PHE A 268 -8.13 -17.05 -6.45
C PHE A 268 -7.91 -15.90 -5.44
N ALA A 269 -6.68 -15.75 -4.95
CA ALA A 269 -6.32 -14.64 -4.07
C ALA A 269 -6.35 -13.29 -4.81
N HIS A 270 -5.95 -13.25 -6.08
CA HIS A 270 -6.10 -12.04 -6.90
C HIS A 270 -7.58 -11.65 -7.05
N SER A 271 -8.47 -12.58 -7.39
CA SER A 271 -9.91 -12.32 -7.50
C SER A 271 -10.50 -11.80 -6.19
N ALA A 272 -10.13 -12.41 -5.06
CA ALA A 272 -10.56 -11.94 -3.74
C ALA A 272 -10.03 -10.53 -3.42
N ALA A 273 -8.79 -10.23 -3.81
CA ALA A 273 -8.21 -8.91 -3.67
C ALA A 273 -8.97 -7.88 -4.52
N VAL A 274 -9.27 -8.20 -5.78
CA VAL A 274 -10.06 -7.33 -6.67
C VAL A 274 -11.47 -7.10 -6.12
N ALA A 275 -12.14 -8.14 -5.63
CA ALA A 275 -13.48 -8.03 -5.08
C ALA A 275 -13.53 -7.14 -3.82
N HIS A 276 -12.58 -7.32 -2.90
CA HIS A 276 -12.52 -6.52 -1.67
C HIS A 276 -12.04 -5.09 -1.92
N PHE A 277 -11.07 -4.92 -2.81
CA PHE A 277 -10.42 -3.64 -3.11
C PHE A 277 -10.86 -3.08 -4.48
N ALA A 278 -12.15 -3.16 -4.82
CA ALA A 278 -12.69 -2.87 -6.16
C ALA A 278 -12.28 -1.52 -6.80
N ASN A 279 -11.91 -0.51 -5.98
CA ASN A 279 -11.45 0.81 -6.45
C ASN A 279 -9.91 0.93 -6.55
N GLN A 280 -9.18 -0.18 -6.43
CA GLN A 280 -7.71 -0.22 -6.37
C GLN A 280 -7.12 -0.93 -7.59
N ARG A 281 -5.91 -0.53 -7.98
CA ARG A 281 -5.18 -1.14 -9.11
C ARG A 281 -3.79 -1.68 -8.75
N ASN A 282 -3.35 -1.51 -7.51
CA ASN A 282 -2.00 -1.88 -7.10
C ASN A 282 -1.99 -3.27 -6.43
N PHE A 283 -1.99 -4.29 -7.26
CA PHE A 283 -1.93 -5.70 -6.84
C PHE A 283 -0.48 -6.19 -6.96
N TYR A 284 0.07 -6.74 -5.87
CA TYR A 284 1.46 -7.17 -5.78
C TYR A 284 1.54 -8.70 -5.59
N PRO A 285 1.61 -9.49 -6.67
CA PRO A 285 1.71 -10.93 -6.57
C PRO A 285 3.04 -11.35 -5.93
N VAL A 286 2.99 -12.29 -4.99
CA VAL A 286 4.17 -12.89 -4.35
C VAL A 286 4.15 -14.41 -4.44
N GLY A 287 5.31 -15.03 -4.25
CA GLY A 287 5.47 -16.48 -4.41
C GLY A 287 4.92 -17.29 -3.25
N THR A 288 5.04 -16.78 -2.01
CA THR A 288 4.67 -17.55 -0.81
C THR A 288 3.84 -16.74 0.18
N LEU A 289 3.17 -17.45 1.09
CA LEU A 289 2.43 -16.82 2.17
C LEU A 289 3.35 -16.01 3.10
N THR A 290 4.57 -16.50 3.35
CA THR A 290 5.58 -15.77 4.14
C THR A 290 5.91 -14.42 3.49
N ASP A 291 6.01 -14.37 2.16
CA ASP A 291 6.28 -13.12 1.44
C ASP A 291 5.14 -12.10 1.57
N VAL A 292 3.88 -12.56 1.68
CA VAL A 292 2.74 -11.65 1.93
C VAL A 292 2.92 -10.92 3.25
N PHE A 293 3.24 -11.65 4.33
CA PHE A 293 3.50 -11.04 5.63
C PHE A 293 4.75 -10.17 5.61
N ALA A 294 5.84 -10.65 5.01
CA ALA A 294 7.11 -9.92 4.93
C ALA A 294 6.97 -8.61 4.17
N SER A 295 6.21 -8.57 3.07
CA SER A 295 6.02 -7.34 2.28
C SER A 295 5.26 -6.26 3.08
N VAL A 296 4.30 -6.66 3.91
CA VAL A 296 3.56 -5.72 4.77
C VAL A 296 4.42 -5.25 5.94
N VAL A 297 5.20 -6.13 6.56
CA VAL A 297 6.13 -5.76 7.63
C VAL A 297 7.21 -4.81 7.09
N ALA A 298 7.75 -5.07 5.90
CA ALA A 298 8.81 -4.28 5.27
C ALA A 298 8.33 -2.99 4.58
N HIS A 299 7.06 -2.61 4.74
CA HIS A 299 6.47 -1.42 4.09
C HIS A 299 6.48 -1.44 2.55
N GLN A 300 6.64 -2.61 1.93
CA GLN A 300 6.50 -2.78 0.47
C GLN A 300 5.03 -2.75 0.06
N THR A 301 4.16 -3.36 0.87
CA THR A 301 2.71 -3.31 0.68
C THR A 301 1.99 -2.70 1.89
N ALA A 302 0.84 -2.09 1.62
CA ALA A 302 -0.01 -1.53 2.67
C ALA A 302 -0.81 -2.62 3.39
N PHE A 303 -1.24 -3.63 2.64
CA PHE A 303 -2.01 -4.77 3.13
C PHE A 303 -1.50 -6.08 2.50
N GLY A 304 -1.80 -7.17 3.18
CA GLY A 304 -1.63 -8.52 2.68
C GLY A 304 -2.97 -9.24 2.69
N LEU A 305 -3.27 -9.98 1.64
CA LEU A 305 -4.44 -10.85 1.57
C LEU A 305 -4.01 -12.29 1.80
N VAL A 306 -4.58 -12.90 2.84
CA VAL A 306 -4.20 -14.23 3.33
C VAL A 306 -5.39 -15.17 3.20
N ALA A 307 -5.24 -16.22 2.38
CA ALA A 307 -6.19 -17.32 2.36
C ALA A 307 -6.12 -18.04 3.72
N PHE A 308 -7.14 -17.87 4.55
CA PHE A 308 -7.09 -18.25 5.95
C PHE A 308 -7.87 -19.53 6.22
N GLU A 309 -9.06 -19.67 5.64
CA GLU A 309 -9.90 -20.84 5.84
C GLU A 309 -10.53 -21.29 4.53
N ASP A 310 -10.48 -22.59 4.27
CA ASP A 310 -11.12 -23.24 3.14
C ASP A 310 -12.30 -24.07 3.65
N SER A 311 -13.47 -23.94 3.02
CA SER A 311 -14.68 -24.68 3.40
C SER A 311 -14.55 -26.21 3.44
N GLN A 312 -13.57 -26.79 2.74
CA GLN A 312 -13.31 -28.24 2.73
C GLN A 312 -12.16 -28.65 3.66
N VAL A 313 -11.11 -27.83 3.71
CA VAL A 313 -9.85 -28.18 4.42
C VAL A 313 -9.84 -27.62 5.86
N GLY A 314 -10.60 -26.57 6.12
CA GLY A 314 -10.60 -25.81 7.37
C GLY A 314 -9.53 -24.70 7.38
N ILE A 315 -9.15 -24.27 8.58
CA ILE A 315 -8.23 -23.15 8.77
C ILE A 315 -6.77 -23.58 8.50
N SER A 316 -6.06 -22.77 7.71
CA SER A 316 -4.64 -22.93 7.42
C SER A 316 -3.79 -22.69 8.68
N LYS A 317 -3.12 -23.75 9.16
CA LYS A 317 -2.23 -23.67 10.33
C LYS A 317 -1.01 -22.79 10.07
N ASP A 318 -0.47 -22.80 8.85
CA ASP A 318 0.63 -21.91 8.46
C ASP A 318 0.20 -20.43 8.49
N ALA A 319 -1.00 -20.13 8.01
CA ALA A 319 -1.54 -18.77 8.06
C ALA A 319 -1.77 -18.30 9.51
N GLN A 320 -2.28 -19.16 10.38
CA GLN A 320 -2.43 -18.87 11.81
C GLN A 320 -1.07 -18.55 12.46
N LEU A 321 -0.05 -19.40 12.25
CA LEU A 321 1.27 -19.21 12.84
C LEU A 321 1.95 -17.92 12.35
N LEU A 322 1.90 -17.64 11.04
CA LEU A 322 2.47 -16.42 10.47
C LEU A 322 1.74 -15.17 10.96
N LEU A 323 0.41 -15.20 11.07
CA LEU A 323 -0.36 -14.08 11.64
C LEU A 323 0.10 -13.76 13.06
N ILE A 324 0.23 -14.79 13.91
CA ILE A 324 0.68 -14.63 15.29
C ILE A 324 2.12 -14.11 15.34
N ALA A 325 3.03 -14.67 14.55
CA ALA A 325 4.45 -14.30 14.57
C ALA A 325 4.74 -12.90 13.99
N SER A 326 3.96 -12.46 12.99
CA SER A 326 4.28 -11.27 12.17
C SER A 326 4.20 -9.92 12.87
N GLY A 327 3.51 -9.83 14.01
CA GLY A 327 3.21 -8.52 14.62
C GLY A 327 2.02 -7.78 13.98
N LEU A 328 1.52 -8.25 12.83
CA LEU A 328 0.41 -7.62 12.11
C LEU A 328 -0.93 -7.87 12.80
N VAL A 329 -1.93 -7.11 12.37
CA VAL A 329 -3.33 -7.23 12.80
C VAL A 329 -4.24 -7.47 11.60
N VAL A 330 -5.31 -8.22 11.82
CA VAL A 330 -6.42 -8.40 10.89
C VAL A 330 -7.24 -7.11 10.87
N THR A 331 -7.45 -6.56 9.67
CA THR A 331 -8.17 -5.30 9.45
C THR A 331 -9.50 -5.49 8.74
N ALA A 332 -9.69 -6.61 8.05
CA ALA A 332 -10.94 -7.00 7.42
C ALA A 332 -10.93 -8.50 7.10
N GLU A 333 -12.10 -9.05 6.78
CA GLU A 333 -12.24 -10.36 6.16
C GLU A 333 -13.05 -10.26 4.86
N THR A 334 -12.86 -11.21 3.95
CA THR A 334 -13.70 -11.38 2.76
C THR A 334 -13.87 -12.86 2.47
N VAL A 335 -15.07 -13.25 2.04
CA VAL A 335 -15.35 -14.63 1.64
C VAL A 335 -15.59 -14.62 0.13
N LEU A 336 -14.85 -15.47 -0.59
CA LEU A 336 -15.05 -15.66 -2.02
C LEU A 336 -15.61 -17.07 -2.24
N GLU A 337 -16.80 -17.14 -2.83
CA GLU A 337 -17.35 -18.39 -3.34
C GLU A 337 -16.59 -18.79 -4.61
N ARG A 338 -16.40 -20.09 -4.84
CA ARG A 338 -15.67 -20.67 -5.97
C ARG A 338 -16.64 -21.13 -7.05
N PRO A 339 -17.03 -20.28 -8.02
CA PRO A 339 -17.60 -20.79 -9.25
C PRO A 339 -16.46 -21.36 -10.09
N PHE A 340 -16.25 -22.67 -10.00
CA PHE A 340 -15.43 -23.36 -10.99
C PHE A 340 -16.14 -23.34 -12.34
N VAL A 341 -15.38 -23.10 -13.39
CA VAL A 341 -15.82 -23.11 -14.79
C VAL A 341 -14.96 -24.11 -15.57
N LEU A 342 -15.50 -24.58 -16.68
CA LEU A 342 -14.75 -25.35 -17.67
C LEU A 342 -14.25 -24.38 -18.75
N ALA A 343 -12.96 -24.41 -19.07
CA ALA A 343 -12.37 -23.52 -20.06
C ALA A 343 -11.37 -24.24 -20.97
N THR A 344 -11.27 -23.80 -22.23
CA THR A 344 -10.35 -24.39 -23.22
C THR A 344 -9.80 -23.33 -24.17
N SER A 345 -8.74 -23.67 -24.91
CA SER A 345 -8.04 -22.75 -25.83
C SER A 345 -8.79 -22.49 -27.14
N SER A 346 -9.89 -23.21 -27.39
CA SER A 346 -10.73 -23.07 -28.59
C SER A 346 -12.12 -22.57 -28.23
N ALA A 347 -12.80 -21.88 -29.15
CA ALA A 347 -14.16 -21.38 -28.92
C ALA A 347 -15.17 -22.50 -28.60
N SER A 348 -14.92 -23.71 -29.10
CA SER A 348 -15.62 -24.93 -28.72
C SER A 348 -14.67 -26.14 -28.85
N VAL A 349 -14.98 -27.21 -28.13
CA VAL A 349 -14.29 -28.50 -28.25
C VAL A 349 -15.33 -29.62 -28.19
N PRO A 350 -15.46 -30.48 -29.22
CA PRO A 350 -16.30 -31.65 -29.15
C PRO A 350 -15.86 -32.57 -28.00
N PRO A 351 -16.77 -33.21 -27.25
CA PRO A 351 -16.39 -34.08 -26.14
C PRO A 351 -15.41 -35.21 -26.54
N ALA A 352 -15.53 -35.74 -27.76
CA ALA A 352 -14.64 -36.77 -28.29
C ALA A 352 -13.20 -36.28 -28.55
N ASP A 353 -13.00 -34.97 -28.71
CA ASP A 353 -11.70 -34.36 -29.01
C ASP A 353 -10.95 -33.93 -27.74
N VAL A 354 -11.57 -34.10 -26.56
CA VAL A 354 -10.93 -33.76 -25.29
C VAL A 354 -9.95 -34.85 -24.89
N THR A 355 -8.65 -34.51 -24.89
CA THR A 355 -7.56 -35.45 -24.60
C THR A 355 -7.10 -35.40 -23.15
N ALA A 356 -7.24 -34.25 -22.50
CA ALA A 356 -6.78 -34.04 -21.14
C ALA A 356 -7.65 -33.04 -20.39
N VAL A 357 -7.83 -33.26 -19.09
CA VAL A 357 -8.53 -32.35 -18.18
C VAL A 357 -7.60 -32.00 -17.02
N TYR A 358 -7.18 -30.74 -16.94
CA TYR A 358 -6.38 -30.24 -15.84
C TYR A 358 -7.29 -29.73 -14.72
N MET A 359 -7.15 -30.28 -13.53
CA MET A 359 -8.06 -30.03 -12.41
C MET A 359 -7.28 -29.87 -11.10
N PRO A 360 -7.52 -28.83 -10.29
CA PRO A 360 -6.96 -28.76 -8.95
C PRO A 360 -7.70 -29.74 -8.02
N ALA A 361 -6.99 -30.31 -7.04
CA ALA A 361 -7.56 -31.28 -6.09
C ALA A 361 -8.83 -30.75 -5.39
N SER A 362 -8.90 -29.45 -5.11
CA SER A 362 -10.08 -28.82 -4.49
C SER A 362 -11.34 -28.81 -5.36
N ALA A 363 -11.23 -29.09 -6.67
CA ALA A 363 -12.38 -29.20 -7.57
C ALA A 363 -12.86 -30.65 -7.76
N GLU A 364 -12.05 -31.64 -7.35
CA GLU A 364 -12.27 -33.06 -7.65
C GLU A 364 -13.60 -33.58 -7.07
N ALA A 365 -13.93 -33.22 -5.83
CA ALA A 365 -15.16 -33.64 -5.18
C ALA A 365 -16.45 -33.18 -5.88
N GLY A 366 -16.39 -32.10 -6.67
CA GLY A 366 -17.54 -31.56 -7.41
C GLY A 366 -17.52 -31.87 -8.91
N PHE A 367 -16.34 -31.84 -9.52
CA PHE A 367 -16.18 -31.95 -10.97
C PHE A 367 -15.67 -33.31 -11.45
N GLY A 368 -15.12 -34.16 -10.58
CA GLY A 368 -14.60 -35.47 -10.98
C GLY A 368 -15.66 -36.34 -11.69
N LEU A 369 -16.85 -36.45 -11.09
CA LEU A 369 -17.98 -37.20 -11.67
C LEU A 369 -18.49 -36.59 -12.98
N ILE A 370 -18.42 -35.26 -13.12
CA ILE A 370 -18.84 -34.54 -14.33
C ILE A 370 -17.84 -34.81 -15.45
N VAL A 371 -16.55 -34.74 -15.14
CA VAL A 371 -15.44 -34.98 -16.07
C VAL A 371 -15.47 -36.42 -16.58
N ASP A 372 -15.58 -37.41 -15.69
CA ASP A 372 -15.63 -38.83 -16.07
C ASP A 372 -16.82 -39.15 -16.97
N ARG A 373 -17.96 -38.47 -16.77
CA ARG A 373 -19.19 -38.69 -17.55
C ARG A 373 -19.15 -38.04 -18.93
N ILE A 374 -18.59 -36.84 -19.05
CA ILE A 374 -18.57 -36.08 -20.31
C ILE A 374 -17.37 -36.48 -21.17
N TRP A 375 -16.22 -36.76 -20.55
CA TRP A 375 -14.95 -37.01 -21.21
C TRP A 375 -14.29 -38.31 -20.73
N SER A 376 -15.00 -39.43 -20.88
CA SER A 376 -14.54 -40.76 -20.42
C SER A 376 -13.22 -41.24 -21.02
N GLY A 377 -12.79 -40.68 -22.16
CA GLY A 377 -11.50 -40.95 -22.80
C GLY A 377 -10.38 -39.96 -22.45
N ALA A 378 -10.68 -38.89 -21.71
CA ALA A 378 -9.70 -37.86 -21.39
C ALA A 378 -8.86 -38.24 -20.17
N LYS A 379 -7.56 -37.91 -20.22
CA LYS A 379 -6.69 -38.06 -19.06
C LYS A 379 -6.93 -36.92 -18.06
N VAL A 380 -7.41 -37.23 -16.87
CA VAL A 380 -7.48 -36.27 -15.77
C VAL A 380 -6.09 -36.08 -15.15
N VAL A 381 -5.63 -34.84 -15.08
CA VAL A 381 -4.33 -34.45 -14.54
C VAL A 381 -4.54 -33.51 -13.36
N GLN A 382 -4.15 -33.97 -12.17
CA GLN A 382 -4.19 -33.15 -10.97
C GLN A 382 -3.10 -32.07 -11.01
N VAL A 383 -3.49 -30.83 -10.71
CA VAL A 383 -2.59 -29.66 -10.65
C VAL A 383 -2.71 -28.97 -9.30
N ALA A 384 -1.76 -28.08 -8.98
CA ALA A 384 -1.71 -27.43 -7.68
C ALA A 384 -2.76 -26.32 -7.52
N SER A 385 -3.17 -25.66 -8.62
CA SER A 385 -4.07 -24.50 -8.55
C SER A 385 -4.92 -24.30 -9.81
N VAL A 386 -5.93 -23.42 -9.69
CA VAL A 386 -6.80 -23.01 -10.80
C VAL A 386 -6.04 -22.29 -11.91
N ASP A 387 -5.05 -21.48 -11.56
CA ASP A 387 -4.22 -20.75 -12.53
C ASP A 387 -3.21 -21.66 -13.24
N GLU A 388 -2.75 -22.73 -12.59
CA GLU A 388 -1.97 -23.79 -13.24
C GLU A 388 -2.84 -24.58 -14.21
N ALA A 389 -4.07 -24.95 -13.82
CA ALA A 389 -5.02 -25.64 -14.69
C ALA A 389 -5.24 -24.87 -16.00
N ALA A 390 -5.52 -23.57 -15.89
CA ALA A 390 -5.73 -22.70 -17.05
C ALA A 390 -4.48 -22.62 -17.95
N ARG A 391 -3.29 -22.42 -17.37
CA ARG A 391 -2.03 -22.35 -18.14
C ARG A 391 -1.69 -23.68 -18.83
N CYS A 392 -1.98 -24.81 -18.21
CA CYS A 392 -1.77 -26.11 -18.82
C CYS A 392 -2.73 -26.35 -20.00
N ALA A 393 -4.02 -26.03 -19.84
CA ALA A 393 -5.00 -26.17 -20.92
C ALA A 393 -4.74 -25.23 -22.10
N GLN A 394 -4.17 -24.04 -21.87
CA GLN A 394 -3.79 -23.12 -22.94
C GLN A 394 -2.76 -23.73 -23.91
N ARG A 395 -1.83 -24.53 -23.39
CA ARG A 395 -0.69 -25.06 -24.16
C ARG A 395 -1.03 -26.27 -25.03
N LEU A 396 -2.14 -26.94 -24.75
CA LEU A 396 -2.51 -28.18 -25.41
C LEU A 396 -3.89 -28.04 -26.07
N ARG A 397 -3.93 -28.20 -27.39
CA ARG A 397 -5.19 -28.26 -28.13
C ARG A 397 -5.98 -29.50 -27.70
N GLY A 398 -7.28 -29.35 -27.47
CA GLY A 398 -8.11 -30.44 -26.93
C GLY A 398 -7.95 -30.67 -25.42
N ALA A 399 -7.23 -29.80 -24.70
CA ALA A 399 -7.24 -29.82 -23.24
C ALA A 399 -8.33 -28.90 -22.67
N VAL A 400 -8.89 -29.30 -21.53
CA VAL A 400 -9.85 -28.51 -20.75
C VAL A 400 -9.27 -28.25 -19.35
N ALA A 401 -9.52 -27.05 -18.83
CA ALA A 401 -9.22 -26.70 -17.45
C ALA A 401 -10.50 -26.64 -16.62
N VAL A 402 -10.47 -27.23 -15.43
CA VAL A 402 -11.40 -26.91 -14.33
C VAL A 402 -10.76 -25.75 -13.55
N THR A 403 -11.24 -24.53 -13.77
CA THR A 403 -10.58 -23.30 -13.30
C THR A 403 -11.61 -22.24 -12.88
N THR A 404 -11.22 -20.98 -12.67
CA THR A 404 -12.16 -19.86 -12.46
C THR A 404 -12.26 -19.00 -13.72
N ALA A 405 -13.34 -18.23 -13.84
CA ALA A 405 -13.52 -17.31 -14.98
C ALA A 405 -12.35 -16.31 -15.10
N ASP A 406 -11.85 -15.80 -13.97
CA ASP A 406 -10.71 -14.87 -13.95
C ASP A 406 -9.39 -15.53 -14.41
N ALA A 407 -9.13 -16.76 -13.96
CA ALA A 407 -7.95 -17.51 -14.37
C ALA A 407 -8.02 -17.92 -15.85
N ALA A 408 -9.21 -18.32 -16.33
CA ALA A 408 -9.44 -18.58 -17.75
C ALA A 408 -9.17 -17.33 -18.60
N LYS A 409 -9.71 -16.17 -18.19
CA LYS A 409 -9.47 -14.89 -18.86
C LYS A 409 -7.99 -14.49 -18.84
N ALA A 410 -7.30 -14.69 -17.72
CA ALA A 410 -5.87 -14.36 -17.61
C ALA A 410 -4.97 -15.27 -18.47
N ALA A 411 -5.44 -16.46 -18.83
CA ALA A 411 -4.75 -17.41 -19.69
C ALA A 411 -5.25 -17.39 -21.16
N ASP A 412 -6.10 -16.43 -21.53
CA ASP A 412 -6.73 -16.33 -22.85
C ASP A 412 -7.52 -17.59 -23.26
N LEU A 413 -8.22 -18.21 -22.31
CA LEU A 413 -9.11 -19.34 -22.55
C LEU A 413 -10.55 -18.89 -22.77
N HIS A 414 -11.28 -19.65 -23.58
CA HIS A 414 -12.72 -19.55 -23.73
C HIS A 414 -13.42 -20.39 -22.66
N VAL A 415 -14.31 -19.76 -21.89
CA VAL A 415 -15.21 -20.46 -20.97
C VAL A 415 -16.23 -21.22 -21.81
N LEU A 416 -16.39 -22.51 -21.53
CA LEU A 416 -17.36 -23.36 -22.21
C LEU A 416 -18.74 -23.16 -21.59
N ASP A 417 -19.74 -22.90 -22.42
CA ASP A 417 -21.15 -23.00 -22.02
C ASP A 417 -21.41 -24.46 -21.68
N THR A 418 -21.52 -24.79 -20.40
CA THR A 418 -21.79 -26.16 -19.96
C THR A 418 -23.20 -26.57 -20.38
N PRO A 419 -23.39 -27.52 -21.32
CA PRO A 419 -24.71 -28.09 -21.61
C PRO A 419 -24.91 -29.29 -20.68
N VAL A 420 -24.70 -29.09 -19.38
CA VAL A 420 -24.84 -30.15 -18.39
C VAL A 420 -26.09 -29.83 -17.60
N ASP A 421 -27.12 -30.65 -17.80
CA ASP A 421 -28.30 -30.64 -16.96
C ASP A 421 -27.91 -31.15 -15.56
N LEU A 422 -27.43 -30.21 -14.72
CA LEU A 422 -27.00 -30.47 -13.34
C LEU A 422 -28.17 -30.95 -12.45
N SER A 423 -29.41 -30.93 -12.95
CA SER A 423 -30.59 -31.49 -12.27
C SER A 423 -30.48 -33.01 -12.05
N ALA A 424 -29.62 -33.71 -12.80
CA ALA A 424 -29.33 -35.13 -12.60
C ALA A 424 -28.38 -35.41 -11.40
N ILE A 425 -27.74 -34.37 -10.84
CA ILE A 425 -27.00 -34.47 -9.59
C ILE A 425 -28.00 -34.24 -8.46
N SER A 426 -28.42 -35.33 -7.80
CA SER A 426 -29.51 -35.33 -6.81
C SER A 426 -29.33 -34.37 -5.61
N LYS A 427 -28.15 -33.76 -5.47
CA LYS A 427 -27.84 -32.68 -4.55
C LYS A 427 -26.74 -31.80 -5.18
N PRO A 428 -26.96 -30.47 -5.39
CA PRO A 428 -25.88 -29.61 -5.87
C PRO A 428 -24.70 -29.69 -4.90
N PRO A 429 -23.45 -29.74 -5.40
CA PRO A 429 -22.29 -29.75 -4.53
C PRO A 429 -22.33 -28.52 -3.61
N PRO A 430 -21.88 -28.63 -2.35
CA PRO A 430 -21.86 -27.49 -1.43
C PRO A 430 -21.05 -26.35 -2.05
N ALA A 431 -21.51 -25.11 -1.86
CA ALA A 431 -20.79 -23.93 -2.34
C ALA A 431 -19.41 -23.90 -1.68
N LEU A 432 -18.38 -24.09 -2.50
CA LEU A 432 -17.00 -24.07 -2.04
C LEU A 432 -16.61 -22.61 -1.82
N SER A 433 -16.09 -22.28 -0.65
CA SER A 433 -15.68 -20.91 -0.33
C SER A 433 -14.32 -20.88 0.35
N VAL A 434 -13.62 -19.76 0.18
CA VAL A 434 -12.42 -19.45 0.97
C VAL A 434 -12.64 -18.13 1.66
N ARG A 435 -12.38 -18.13 2.95
CA ARG A 435 -12.29 -16.94 3.76
C ARG A 435 -10.86 -16.41 3.72
N PHE A 436 -10.73 -15.18 3.30
CA PHE A 436 -9.50 -14.43 3.30
C PHE A 436 -9.50 -13.40 4.42
N LEU A 437 -8.35 -13.26 5.07
CA LEU A 437 -8.09 -12.17 6.01
C LEU A 437 -7.25 -11.10 5.32
N VAL A 438 -7.62 -9.84 5.54
CA VAL A 438 -6.80 -8.69 5.19
C VAL A 438 -5.94 -8.35 6.41
N VAL A 439 -4.63 -8.43 6.27
CA VAL A 439 -3.67 -8.09 7.33
C VAL A 439 -3.01 -6.75 7.07
N GLY A 440 -2.77 -6.00 8.14
CA GLY A 440 -2.16 -4.68 8.12
C GLY A 440 -1.45 -4.35 9.43
N ARG A 441 -0.88 -3.14 9.51
CA ARG A 441 -0.11 -2.67 10.67
C ARG A 441 -0.93 -1.91 11.72
N SER A 442 -2.18 -1.59 11.43
CA SER A 442 -2.99 -0.71 12.27
C SER A 442 -4.40 -1.25 12.46
N ALA A 443 -4.87 -1.22 13.70
CA ALA A 443 -6.21 -1.64 14.07
C ALA A 443 -7.27 -0.70 13.49
N GLN A 444 -8.46 -1.23 13.23
CA GLN A 444 -9.59 -0.43 12.78
C GLN A 444 -10.35 0.16 13.98
N PRO A 445 -11.08 1.28 13.79
CA PRO A 445 -12.07 1.72 14.76
C PRO A 445 -13.31 0.81 14.75
N PRO A 446 -14.12 0.78 15.83
CA PRO A 446 -15.36 0.03 15.88
C PRO A 446 -16.34 0.46 14.77
N THR A 447 -17.01 -0.51 14.18
CA THR A 447 -18.10 -0.31 13.20
C THR A 447 -19.47 -0.72 13.75
N GLY A 448 -19.50 -1.39 14.91
CA GLY A 448 -20.72 -1.82 15.60
C GLY A 448 -21.19 -3.22 15.21
N GLN A 449 -20.66 -3.78 14.12
CA GLN A 449 -20.81 -5.18 13.73
C GLN A 449 -19.43 -5.74 13.41
N ASP A 450 -18.65 -5.92 14.46
CA ASP A 450 -17.25 -6.32 14.38
C ASP A 450 -17.04 -7.73 14.93
N LYS A 451 -15.90 -8.30 14.55
CA LYS A 451 -15.33 -9.52 15.09
C LYS A 451 -13.94 -9.23 15.62
N THR A 452 -13.53 -9.93 16.67
CA THR A 452 -12.19 -9.83 17.23
C THR A 452 -11.47 -11.18 17.20
N CYS A 453 -10.28 -11.22 16.62
CA CYS A 453 -9.39 -12.38 16.63
C CYS A 453 -8.41 -12.30 17.81
N LEU A 454 -8.22 -13.40 18.52
CA LEU A 454 -7.33 -13.51 19.68
C LEU A 454 -6.42 -14.72 19.60
N CYS A 455 -5.24 -14.60 20.20
CA CYS A 455 -4.38 -15.71 20.59
C CYS A 455 -4.26 -15.72 22.11
N VAL A 456 -4.53 -16.86 22.74
CA VAL A 456 -4.53 -17.04 24.19
C VAL A 456 -3.66 -18.23 24.57
N ASN A 457 -2.72 -18.03 25.47
CA ASN A 457 -1.91 -19.11 26.04
C ASN A 457 -2.38 -19.40 27.46
N VAL A 458 -2.74 -20.65 27.71
CA VAL A 458 -3.15 -21.13 29.04
C VAL A 458 -2.12 -22.09 29.59
N LYS A 459 -2.11 -22.21 30.92
CA LYS A 459 -1.34 -23.24 31.62
C LYS A 459 -1.85 -24.63 31.23
N HIS A 460 -0.96 -25.61 31.31
CA HIS A 460 -1.34 -27.01 31.15
C HIS A 460 -1.83 -27.61 32.47
N GLU A 461 -2.97 -27.13 32.96
CA GLU A 461 -3.57 -27.60 34.21
C GLU A 461 -5.06 -27.93 33.99
N VAL A 462 -5.61 -28.76 34.88
CA VAL A 462 -7.03 -29.15 34.82
C VAL A 462 -7.89 -27.89 34.90
N GLY A 463 -8.77 -27.71 33.91
CA GLY A 463 -9.73 -26.60 33.89
C GLY A 463 -9.18 -25.26 33.35
N SER A 464 -7.91 -25.13 32.97
CA SER A 464 -7.36 -23.83 32.53
C SER A 464 -8.07 -23.24 31.31
N LEU A 465 -8.41 -24.06 30.31
CA LEU A 465 -9.22 -23.60 29.17
C LEU A 465 -10.64 -23.25 29.61
N LEU A 466 -11.27 -24.07 30.46
CA LEU A 466 -12.62 -23.81 30.97
C LEU A 466 -12.69 -22.46 31.69
N SER A 467 -11.71 -22.14 32.54
CA SER A 467 -11.63 -20.85 33.23
C SER A 467 -11.55 -19.69 32.24
N ALA A 468 -10.76 -19.82 31.16
CA ALA A 468 -10.71 -18.82 30.09
C ALA A 468 -12.06 -18.65 29.38
N LEU A 469 -12.74 -19.75 29.03
CA LEU A 469 -14.05 -19.70 28.37
C LEU A 469 -15.15 -19.12 29.28
N GLN A 470 -15.04 -19.33 30.59
CA GLN A 470 -15.98 -18.84 31.58
C GLN A 470 -15.95 -17.30 31.73
N VAL A 471 -14.82 -16.66 31.38
CA VAL A 471 -14.72 -15.20 31.27
C VAL A 471 -15.67 -14.69 30.18
N PHE A 472 -15.60 -15.25 28.97
CA PHE A 472 -16.47 -14.81 27.87
C PHE A 472 -17.95 -14.99 28.21
N LYS A 473 -18.32 -16.12 28.83
CA LYS A 473 -19.68 -16.35 29.32
C LYS A 473 -20.14 -15.30 30.33
N THR A 474 -19.30 -14.96 31.31
CA THR A 474 -19.62 -13.97 32.35
C THR A 474 -19.86 -12.59 31.78
N HIS A 475 -19.09 -12.21 30.76
CA HIS A 475 -19.17 -10.91 30.09
C HIS A 475 -20.15 -10.88 28.90
N GLY A 476 -20.85 -11.99 28.61
CA GLY A 476 -21.80 -12.06 27.51
C GLY A 476 -21.18 -11.95 26.12
N VAL A 477 -19.93 -12.38 25.95
CA VAL A 477 -19.21 -12.36 24.67
C VAL A 477 -19.38 -13.70 23.96
N ASN A 478 -19.95 -13.68 22.76
CA ASN A 478 -20.10 -14.87 21.94
C ASN A 478 -18.78 -15.23 21.22
N MET A 479 -18.56 -16.52 20.99
CA MET A 479 -17.39 -17.02 20.26
C MET A 479 -17.85 -17.67 18.96
N THR A 480 -17.14 -17.39 17.87
CA THR A 480 -17.41 -17.94 16.53
C THR A 480 -16.36 -18.95 16.09
N CYS A 481 -15.16 -18.95 16.70
CA CYS A 481 -14.11 -19.92 16.42
C CYS A 481 -13.30 -20.23 17.70
N LEU A 482 -12.91 -21.50 17.87
CA LEU A 482 -11.97 -21.95 18.91
C LEU A 482 -11.09 -23.05 18.32
N GLU A 483 -9.81 -22.75 18.13
CA GLU A 483 -8.83 -23.65 17.52
C GLU A 483 -7.61 -23.81 18.42
N SER A 484 -7.13 -25.04 18.57
CA SER A 484 -5.84 -25.29 19.23
C SER A 484 -4.69 -24.93 18.29
N LEU A 485 -3.67 -24.27 18.86
CA LEU A 485 -2.43 -23.96 18.18
C LEU A 485 -1.43 -25.10 18.39
N GLN A 486 -0.58 -25.35 17.39
CA GLN A 486 0.49 -26.34 17.51
C GLN A 486 1.46 -25.92 18.62
N ARG A 487 1.85 -26.89 19.44
CA ARG A 487 2.69 -26.68 20.61
C ARG A 487 4.09 -26.23 20.18
N SER A 488 4.54 -25.06 20.65
CA SER A 488 5.95 -24.70 20.57
C SER A 488 6.75 -25.56 21.55
N ALA A 489 7.76 -26.27 21.06
CA ALA A 489 8.58 -27.19 21.85
C ALA A 489 9.32 -26.51 23.03
N ALA A 490 9.49 -25.19 22.99
CA ALA A 490 10.31 -24.45 23.94
C ALA A 490 9.58 -23.93 25.19
N ALA A 491 8.24 -23.91 25.25
CA ALA A 491 7.52 -23.15 26.29
C ALA A 491 6.56 -23.95 27.18
N GLY A 492 6.13 -25.16 26.81
CA GLY A 492 5.13 -25.90 27.61
C GLY A 492 3.74 -25.22 27.68
N GLU A 493 3.54 -24.15 26.92
CA GLU A 493 2.30 -23.36 26.87
C GLU A 493 1.31 -23.95 25.85
N PHE A 494 0.02 -23.91 26.18
CA PHE A 494 -1.06 -24.36 25.31
C PHE A 494 -1.76 -23.13 24.71
N GLY A 495 -1.51 -22.88 23.42
CA GLY A 495 -2.06 -21.77 22.68
C GLY A 495 -3.40 -22.11 22.03
N PHE A 496 -4.30 -21.13 22.00
CA PHE A 496 -5.59 -21.20 21.34
C PHE A 496 -5.81 -19.95 20.48
N TYR A 497 -6.25 -20.15 19.25
CA TYR A 497 -6.79 -19.10 18.40
C TYR A 497 -8.31 -19.03 18.61
N MET A 498 -8.84 -17.82 18.78
CA MET A 498 -10.25 -17.59 19.05
C MET A 498 -10.78 -16.45 18.19
N GLU A 499 -12.03 -16.56 17.74
CA GLU A 499 -12.79 -15.46 17.15
C GLU A 499 -14.00 -15.14 18.03
N LEU A 500 -14.20 -13.87 18.31
CA LEU A 500 -15.26 -13.35 19.18
C LEU A 500 -16.14 -12.37 18.42
N ASP A 501 -17.42 -12.33 18.77
CA ASP A 501 -18.30 -11.25 18.31
C ASP A 501 -18.02 -9.97 19.13
N GLY A 502 -17.99 -8.84 18.44
CA GLY A 502 -17.74 -7.52 19.02
C GLY A 502 -16.32 -7.00 18.77
N HIS A 503 -16.17 -5.68 18.93
CA HIS A 503 -14.89 -4.98 18.80
C HIS A 503 -14.15 -4.98 20.14
N ARG A 504 -12.81 -5.01 20.12
CA ARG A 504 -12.00 -4.95 21.36
C ARG A 504 -12.25 -3.72 22.24
N ASP A 505 -12.77 -2.65 21.64
CA ASP A 505 -13.07 -1.38 22.31
C ASP A 505 -14.53 -1.32 22.81
N ASP A 506 -15.35 -2.33 22.47
CA ASP A 506 -16.67 -2.48 23.07
C ASP A 506 -16.52 -2.85 24.54
N ARG A 507 -17.30 -2.19 25.41
CA ARG A 507 -17.14 -2.34 26.87
C ARG A 507 -17.13 -3.79 27.34
N HIS A 508 -18.11 -4.59 26.89
CA HIS A 508 -18.24 -6.00 27.27
C HIS A 508 -17.05 -6.86 26.80
N VAL A 509 -16.50 -6.60 25.61
CA VAL A 509 -15.32 -7.29 25.08
C VAL A 509 -14.05 -6.83 25.79
N SER A 510 -13.85 -5.51 25.96
CA SER A 510 -12.70 -4.94 26.67
C SER A 510 -12.61 -5.46 28.11
N ASP A 511 -13.74 -5.49 28.83
CA ASP A 511 -13.81 -6.02 30.19
C ASP A 511 -13.47 -7.52 30.22
N ALA A 512 -13.96 -8.31 29.25
CA ALA A 512 -13.61 -9.71 29.10
C ALA A 512 -12.10 -9.91 28.82
N LEU A 513 -11.49 -9.10 27.95
CA LEU A 513 -10.06 -9.16 27.64
C LEU A 513 -9.20 -8.83 28.86
N ALA A 514 -9.63 -7.84 29.66
CA ALA A 514 -8.96 -7.48 30.90
C ALA A 514 -9.02 -8.62 31.93
N ALA A 515 -10.20 -9.23 32.12
CA ALA A 515 -10.36 -10.39 32.99
C ALA A 515 -9.55 -11.59 32.52
N LEU A 516 -9.51 -11.85 31.20
CA LEU A 516 -8.78 -12.98 30.62
C LEU A 516 -7.27 -12.92 30.90
N ARG A 517 -6.67 -11.72 30.89
CA ARG A 517 -5.25 -11.50 31.23
C ARG A 517 -4.91 -11.91 32.66
N SER A 518 -5.88 -11.94 33.58
CA SER A 518 -5.66 -12.40 34.96
C SER A 518 -5.70 -13.92 35.10
N THR A 519 -6.35 -14.61 34.17
CA THR A 519 -6.62 -16.06 34.23
C THR A 519 -5.69 -16.87 33.31
N THR A 520 -4.99 -16.21 32.40
CA THR A 520 -4.18 -16.84 31.34
C THR A 520 -2.75 -16.30 31.35
N GLN A 521 -1.81 -17.02 30.73
CA GLN A 521 -0.40 -16.62 30.71
C GLN A 521 -0.14 -15.47 29.74
N HIS A 522 -0.79 -15.51 28.58
CA HIS A 522 -0.64 -14.50 27.54
C HIS A 522 -1.93 -14.35 26.75
N VAL A 523 -2.34 -13.11 26.50
CA VAL A 523 -3.48 -12.77 25.63
C VAL A 523 -3.02 -11.73 24.64
N ARG A 524 -3.15 -12.03 23.35
CA ARG A 524 -2.86 -11.09 22.28
C ARG A 524 -4.08 -10.92 21.38
N CYS A 525 -4.50 -9.68 21.22
CA CYS A 525 -5.46 -9.32 20.18
C CYS A 525 -4.76 -9.28 18.83
N LEU A 526 -5.26 -10.08 17.88
CA LEU A 526 -4.77 -10.17 16.52
C LEU A 526 -5.54 -9.26 15.57
N GLY A 527 -6.53 -8.51 16.04
CA GLY A 527 -7.29 -7.54 15.25
C GLY A 527 -8.77 -7.53 15.62
N SER A 528 -9.40 -6.37 15.45
CA SER A 528 -10.84 -6.20 15.50
C SER A 528 -11.27 -5.52 14.19
N PHE A 529 -12.27 -6.08 13.51
CA PHE A 529 -12.62 -5.69 12.16
C PHE A 529 -14.09 -6.00 11.83
N PRO A 530 -14.67 -5.36 10.80
CA PRO A 530 -16.07 -5.56 10.43
C PRO A 530 -16.35 -7.00 9.97
N VAL A 531 -17.50 -7.54 10.35
CA VAL A 531 -17.99 -8.83 9.86
C VAL A 531 -18.27 -8.73 8.36
N HIS A 532 -17.88 -9.76 7.60
CA HIS A 532 -18.24 -9.81 6.18
C HIS A 532 -19.74 -10.08 6.00
N HIS A 533 -20.48 -9.09 5.51
CA HIS A 533 -21.83 -9.29 5.01
C HIS A 533 -21.78 -9.57 3.50
N GLN A 534 -22.19 -10.76 3.08
CA GLN A 534 -22.55 -10.99 1.69
C GLN A 534 -23.61 -9.95 1.31
N ARG A 535 -23.28 -9.05 0.37
CA ARG A 535 -24.32 -8.29 -0.32
C ARG A 535 -25.16 -9.32 -1.06
N ARG A 536 -26.34 -9.66 -0.50
CA ARG A 536 -27.39 -10.31 -1.29
C ARG A 536 -27.77 -9.31 -2.37
N SER A 537 -27.26 -9.54 -3.58
CA SER A 537 -27.74 -8.88 -4.81
C SER A 537 -29.14 -9.36 -5.15
#